data_AF-A0A7D9ES64-F1
#
_entry.id   AF-A0A7D9ES64-F1
#
_cell.length_a   1.000
_cell.length_b   1.000
_cell.length_c   1.000
_cell.angle_alpha   90.00
_cell.angle_beta   90.00
_cell.angle_gamma   90.00
#
_symmetry.space_group_name_H-M   'P 1'
#
loop_
_entity.id
_entity.type
_entity.pdbx_description
1 polymer ?
#
loop_
_entity_poly.entity_id
_entity_poly.type
_entity_poly.pdbx_seq_one_letter_code
_entity_poly.pdbx_strand_id
1 'polypeptide(L)'
;KPTVTVNCSSPAIVNEGDNIKCACRGEGGNPPAKVIWYKDSLQISGIGHEKQTLSLSNVKKTDIGTYKCVAQSASRINATDERSIDIIVRLNFKPNNTAIMITPEPAVVGGSVTISCYSDGLPEPSYTIMHNDSKLVTADKTYTISKVQWSDAGTYNCIAWNKLGNDSKNYTMNP
;
A
#
# COMPACT_ATOMS: atom_id res chain seq x y z
N LYS A 1 6.45 18.05 33.39
CA LYS A 1 6.70 17.50 32.03
C LYS A 1 6.28 16.05 31.94
N PRO A 2 5.26 15.73 31.13
CA PRO A 2 4.87 14.36 30.87
C PRO A 2 5.92 13.64 30.03
N THR A 3 5.87 12.32 30.05
CA THR A 3 6.59 11.45 29.11
C THR A 3 5.59 10.72 28.22
N VAL A 4 6.05 10.26 27.06
CA VAL A 4 5.21 9.53 26.11
C VAL A 4 5.98 8.31 25.63
N THR A 5 5.32 7.15 25.61
CA THR A 5 5.86 5.92 25.04
C THR A 5 4.81 5.25 24.17
N VAL A 6 5.25 4.53 23.13
CA VAL A 6 4.36 3.82 22.21
C VAL A 6 4.87 2.41 21.99
N ASN A 7 3.98 1.43 21.86
CA ASN A 7 4.33 0.02 21.68
C ASN A 7 4.24 -0.46 20.22
N CYS A 8 4.47 0.43 19.27
CA CYS A 8 4.46 0.14 17.84
C CYS A 8 5.80 0.48 17.19
N SER A 9 6.18 -0.32 16.20
CA SER A 9 7.29 0.00 15.31
C SER A 9 6.98 1.23 14.47
N SER A 10 7.99 2.04 14.16
CA SER A 10 7.90 3.14 13.21
C SER A 10 9.04 3.00 12.18
N PRO A 11 8.75 2.76 10.89
CA PRO A 11 7.40 2.59 10.32
C PRO A 11 6.73 1.26 10.73
N ALA A 12 5.41 1.30 10.87
CA ALA A 12 4.55 0.12 10.98
C ALA A 12 4.15 -0.33 9.57
N ILE A 13 4.73 -1.45 9.11
CA ILE A 13 4.40 -2.03 7.80
C ILE A 13 3.36 -3.13 8.02
N VAL A 14 2.19 -2.97 7.44
CA VAL A 14 1.05 -3.90 7.56
C VAL A 14 0.57 -4.32 6.18
N ASN A 15 -0.10 -5.48 6.08
CA ASN A 15 -0.75 -5.89 4.85
C ASN A 15 -2.21 -5.42 4.82
N GLU A 16 -2.76 -5.22 3.63
CA GLU A 16 -4.19 -4.89 3.45
C GLU A 16 -5.06 -5.97 4.10
N GLY A 17 -6.03 -5.54 4.91
CA GLY A 17 -6.89 -6.41 5.70
C GLY A 17 -6.36 -6.79 7.09
N ASP A 18 -5.10 -6.49 7.41
CA ASP A 18 -4.56 -6.73 8.75
C ASP A 18 -5.24 -5.84 9.81
N ASN A 19 -5.03 -6.19 11.08
CA ASN A 19 -5.43 -5.38 12.22
C ASN A 19 -4.18 -4.97 13.02
N ILE A 20 -4.07 -3.68 13.38
CA ILE A 20 -2.96 -3.17 14.19
C ILE A 20 -3.47 -2.38 15.39
N LYS A 21 -2.79 -2.55 16.54
CA LYS A 21 -3.05 -1.81 17.77
C LYS A 21 -1.77 -1.18 18.28
N CYS A 22 -1.77 0.13 18.46
CA CYS A 22 -0.68 0.90 19.04
C CYS A 22 -1.16 1.58 20.33
N ALA A 23 -0.78 1.01 21.47
CA ALA A 23 -0.94 1.63 22.77
C ALA A 23 0.10 2.73 22.98
N CYS A 24 -0.39 3.89 23.38
CA CYS A 24 0.40 5.04 23.78
C CYS A 24 0.15 5.36 25.24
N ARG A 25 1.22 5.44 26.02
CA ARG A 25 1.17 5.77 27.45
C ARG A 25 1.73 7.16 27.66
N GLY A 26 0.93 8.04 28.25
CA GLY A 26 1.35 9.32 28.78
C GLY A 26 1.52 9.20 30.30
N GLU A 27 2.74 9.40 30.82
CA GLU A 27 3.02 9.32 32.25
C GLU A 27 3.49 10.66 32.81
N GLY A 28 3.13 10.93 34.07
CA GLY A 28 3.45 12.19 34.74
C GLY A 28 2.55 13.35 34.32
N GLY A 29 3.02 14.57 34.60
CA GLY A 29 2.20 15.79 34.49
C GLY A 29 1.53 16.17 35.82
N ASN A 30 1.29 17.47 35.99
CA ASN A 30 0.50 18.00 37.10
C ASN A 30 -0.38 19.13 36.54
N PRO A 31 -1.66 18.87 36.22
CA PRO A 31 -2.43 17.62 36.43
C PRO A 31 -1.97 16.44 35.55
N PRO A 32 -2.40 15.18 35.83
CA PRO A 32 -2.06 14.02 35.03
C PRO A 32 -2.29 14.24 33.53
N ALA A 33 -1.33 13.82 32.71
CA ALA A 33 -1.37 14.04 31.27
C ALA A 33 -2.50 13.27 30.57
N LYS A 34 -3.09 13.92 29.57
CA LYS A 34 -4.08 13.31 28.67
C LYS A 34 -3.40 12.88 27.38
N VAL A 35 -3.73 11.69 26.90
CA VAL A 35 -3.26 11.18 25.60
C VAL A 35 -4.24 11.59 24.50
N ILE A 36 -3.69 12.15 23.42
CA ILE A 36 -4.41 12.59 22.23
C ILE A 36 -3.72 12.03 21.00
N TRP A 37 -4.48 11.41 20.11
CA TRP A 37 -4.04 10.90 18.84
C TRP A 37 -4.42 11.84 17.71
N TYR A 38 -3.49 11.98 16.77
CA TYR A 38 -3.66 12.68 15.52
C TYR A 38 -3.31 11.75 14.37
N LYS A 39 -3.99 11.91 13.24
CA LYS A 39 -3.63 11.35 11.95
C LYS A 39 -3.47 12.50 10.97
N ASP A 40 -2.29 12.65 10.39
CA ASP A 40 -1.98 13.70 9.41
C ASP A 40 -2.38 15.10 9.94
N SER A 41 -2.07 15.35 11.21
CA SER A 41 -2.40 16.56 11.98
C SER A 41 -3.87 16.74 12.38
N LEU A 42 -4.78 15.85 11.95
CA LEU A 42 -6.17 15.86 12.40
C LEU A 42 -6.35 15.01 13.66
N GLN A 43 -6.93 15.58 14.71
CA GLN A 43 -7.20 14.85 15.96
C GLN A 43 -8.23 13.73 15.72
N ILE A 44 -7.88 12.49 16.09
CA ILE A 44 -8.73 11.31 15.92
C ILE A 44 -9.22 10.70 17.24
N SER A 45 -8.76 11.19 18.40
CA SER A 45 -9.21 10.70 19.72
C SER A 45 -9.84 11.78 20.61
N GLY A 46 -10.89 11.39 21.34
CA GLY A 46 -11.58 12.17 22.37
C GLY A 46 -11.15 11.82 23.80
N ILE A 47 -11.28 12.80 24.70
CA ILE A 47 -10.79 12.85 26.08
C ILE A 47 -11.54 11.88 27.02
N GLY A 48 -10.82 11.16 27.88
CA GLY A 48 -11.37 10.46 29.05
C GLY A 48 -10.99 8.97 29.11
N HIS A 49 -9.87 8.67 29.78
CA HIS A 49 -9.34 7.37 30.28
C HIS A 49 -9.38 6.08 29.42
N GLU A 50 -10.08 6.00 28.30
CA GLU A 50 -10.24 4.76 27.51
C GLU A 50 -9.72 4.82 26.06
N LYS A 51 -8.88 5.78 25.66
CA LYS A 51 -8.35 5.86 24.27
C LYS A 51 -6.83 5.99 24.14
N GLN A 52 -6.07 5.42 25.07
CA GLN A 52 -4.62 5.31 24.96
C GLN A 52 -4.18 4.49 23.72
N THR A 53 -5.07 3.72 23.11
CA THR A 53 -4.73 2.80 22.02
C THR A 53 -5.32 3.25 20.69
N LEU A 54 -4.47 3.47 19.70
CA LEU A 54 -4.85 3.50 18.30
C LEU A 54 -5.18 2.07 17.85
N SER A 55 -6.39 1.84 17.33
CA SER A 55 -6.80 0.55 16.75
C SER A 55 -7.25 0.76 15.33
N LEU A 56 -6.54 0.17 14.37
CA LEU A 56 -6.94 0.12 12.96
C LEU A 56 -7.30 -1.33 12.64
N SER A 57 -8.49 -1.54 12.10
CA SER A 57 -9.01 -2.85 11.75
C SER A 57 -9.30 -2.94 10.27
N ASN A 58 -9.01 -4.09 9.65
CA ASN A 58 -9.17 -4.30 8.21
C ASN A 58 -8.50 -3.14 7.43
N VAL A 59 -7.20 -2.94 7.69
CA VAL A 59 -6.44 -1.78 7.21
C VAL A 59 -6.57 -1.62 5.69
N LYS A 60 -6.86 -0.40 5.24
CA LYS A 60 -7.01 -0.03 3.82
C LYS A 60 -6.01 1.05 3.42
N LYS A 61 -5.92 1.35 2.12
CA LYS A 61 -5.10 2.47 1.60
C LYS A 61 -5.39 3.80 2.29
N THR A 62 -6.63 4.03 2.72
CA THR A 62 -7.02 5.24 3.46
C THR A 62 -6.40 5.34 4.84
N ASP A 63 -5.91 4.26 5.44
CA ASP A 63 -5.28 4.24 6.77
C ASP A 63 -3.77 4.50 6.74
N ILE A 64 -3.18 4.62 5.56
CA ILE A 64 -1.81 5.09 5.40
C ILE A 64 -1.73 6.53 5.91
N GLY A 65 -0.66 6.85 6.63
CA GLY A 65 -0.46 8.20 7.14
C GLY A 65 0.51 8.25 8.32
N THR A 66 0.70 9.45 8.85
CA THR A 66 1.48 9.66 10.07
C THR A 66 0.55 9.81 11.25
N TYR A 67 0.64 8.87 12.18
CA TYR A 67 -0.11 8.88 13.43
C TYR A 67 0.76 9.44 14.53
N LYS A 68 0.32 10.54 15.15
CA LYS A 68 1.03 11.19 16.25
C LYS A 68 0.28 10.96 17.55
N CYS A 69 0.94 10.34 18.52
CA CYS A 69 0.46 10.33 19.88
C CYS A 69 1.04 11.51 20.65
N VAL A 70 0.19 12.25 21.36
CA VAL A 70 0.55 13.42 22.15
C VAL A 70 0.13 13.19 23.60
N ALA A 71 1.06 13.35 24.55
CA ALA A 71 0.77 13.41 25.98
C ALA A 71 0.81 14.88 26.43
N GLN A 72 -0.34 15.41 26.84
CA GLN A 72 -0.52 16.83 27.17
C GLN A 72 -0.93 17.02 28.64
N SER A 73 -0.20 17.86 29.37
CA SER A 73 -0.50 18.26 30.76
C SER A 73 -0.73 19.77 30.81
N ALA A 74 -1.99 20.21 30.98
CA ALA A 74 -2.35 21.62 31.08
C ALA A 74 -2.31 22.10 32.54
N SER A 75 -1.28 22.86 32.91
CA SER A 75 -1.15 23.45 34.25
C SER A 75 -2.09 24.66 34.43
N ARG A 76 -2.44 25.01 35.67
CA ARG A 76 -3.28 26.17 36.01
C ARG A 76 -2.64 27.53 35.64
N ILE A 77 -1.38 27.55 35.23
CA ILE A 77 -0.57 28.76 34.96
C ILE A 77 -0.46 29.02 33.44
N ASN A 78 -1.43 28.56 32.63
CA ASN A 78 -1.43 28.67 31.16
C ASN A 78 -0.23 28.03 30.43
N ALA A 79 0.57 27.22 31.12
CA ALA A 79 1.66 26.46 30.52
C ALA A 79 1.21 25.04 30.20
N THR A 80 1.35 24.65 28.93
CA THR A 80 1.07 23.30 28.45
C THR A 80 2.40 22.58 28.23
N ASP A 81 2.66 21.55 29.06
CA ASP A 81 3.78 20.65 28.82
C ASP A 81 3.33 19.52 27.89
N GLU A 82 4.04 19.32 26.77
CA GLU A 82 3.69 18.34 25.74
C GLU A 82 4.88 17.44 25.33
N ARG A 83 4.60 16.17 25.05
CA ARG A 83 5.50 15.23 24.37
C ARG A 83 4.75 14.41 23.33
N SER A 84 5.41 14.09 22.22
CA SER A 84 4.79 13.31 21.15
C SER A 84 5.73 12.29 20.50
N ILE A 85 5.14 11.24 19.93
CA ILE A 85 5.81 10.20 19.12
C ILE A 85 5.02 10.00 17.83
N ASP A 86 5.74 9.90 16.72
CA ASP A 86 5.19 9.65 15.38
C ASP A 86 5.35 8.19 14.96
N ILE A 87 4.25 7.62 14.46
CA ILE A 87 4.18 6.28 13.85
C ILE A 87 3.78 6.45 12.39
N ILE A 88 4.65 6.03 11.49
CA ILE A 88 4.36 6.01 10.05
C ILE A 88 3.72 4.67 9.70
N VAL A 89 2.45 4.67 9.28
CA VAL A 89 1.78 3.45 8.81
C VAL A 89 1.96 3.31 7.31
N ARG A 90 2.49 2.17 6.86
CA ARG A 90 2.65 1.80 5.45
C ARG A 90 1.89 0.51 5.15
N LEU A 91 1.36 0.40 3.94
CA LEU A 91 0.51 -0.71 3.52
C LEU A 91 1.13 -1.50 2.37
N ASN A 92 1.30 -2.80 2.56
CA ASN A 92 1.50 -3.75 1.47
C ASN A 92 0.15 -4.27 0.98
N PHE A 93 0.01 -4.47 -0.32
CA PHE A 93 -1.18 -5.02 -0.94
C PHE A 93 -0.80 -5.86 -2.16
N LYS A 94 -1.62 -6.86 -2.47
CA LYS A 94 -1.42 -7.70 -3.66
C LYS A 94 -1.59 -6.87 -4.95
N PRO A 95 -1.08 -7.35 -6.09
CA PRO A 95 -1.29 -6.67 -7.36
C PRO A 95 -2.78 -6.45 -7.63
N ASN A 96 -3.13 -5.30 -8.20
CA ASN A 96 -4.46 -4.96 -8.69
C ASN A 96 -4.38 -4.02 -9.88
N ASN A 97 -5.53 -3.76 -10.51
CA ASN A 97 -5.62 -2.93 -11.72
C ASN A 97 -4.69 -3.42 -12.84
N THR A 98 -4.51 -4.74 -12.98
CA THR A 98 -3.63 -5.28 -14.01
C THR A 98 -4.16 -4.92 -15.39
N ALA A 99 -3.28 -4.36 -16.21
CA ALA A 99 -3.56 -3.93 -17.57
C ALA A 99 -2.48 -4.47 -18.51
N ILE A 100 -2.90 -4.77 -19.73
CA ILE A 100 -2.04 -5.20 -20.83
C ILE A 100 -2.30 -4.25 -21.99
N MET A 101 -1.22 -3.80 -22.63
CA MET A 101 -1.24 -2.84 -23.73
C MET A 101 -0.42 -3.39 -24.89
N ILE A 102 -0.93 -3.23 -26.10
CA ILE A 102 -0.24 -3.62 -27.32
C ILE A 102 0.11 -2.35 -28.11
N THR A 103 1.33 -2.24 -28.60
CA THR A 103 1.78 -1.04 -29.32
C THR A 103 2.72 -1.40 -30.49
N PRO A 104 2.40 -1.02 -31.74
CA PRO A 104 1.17 -0.35 -32.17
C PRO A 104 -0.06 -1.27 -32.13
N GLU A 105 -1.25 -0.67 -32.06
CA GLU A 105 -2.54 -1.35 -32.15
C GLU A 105 -3.35 -0.75 -33.31
N PRO A 106 -3.79 -1.54 -34.32
CA PRO A 106 -3.63 -2.98 -34.42
C PRO A 106 -2.19 -3.42 -34.72
N ALA A 107 -1.85 -4.64 -34.34
CA ALA A 107 -0.63 -5.29 -34.83
C ALA A 107 -0.74 -5.50 -36.34
N VAL A 108 0.38 -5.48 -37.06
CA VAL A 108 0.40 -5.66 -38.52
C VAL A 108 1.43 -6.73 -38.88
N VAL A 109 1.03 -7.71 -39.70
CA VAL A 109 1.92 -8.76 -40.21
C VAL A 109 3.18 -8.18 -40.85
N GLY A 110 4.34 -8.69 -40.45
CA GLY A 110 5.67 -8.22 -40.89
C GLY A 110 6.18 -6.99 -40.14
N GLY A 111 5.32 -6.28 -39.40
CA GLY A 111 5.70 -5.19 -38.51
C GLY A 111 6.25 -5.66 -37.16
N SER A 112 6.59 -4.70 -36.30
CA SER A 112 7.01 -4.95 -34.92
C SER A 112 5.93 -4.51 -33.95
N VAL A 113 5.67 -5.30 -32.91
CA VAL A 113 4.71 -4.97 -31.85
C VAL A 113 5.31 -5.27 -30.48
N THR A 114 5.00 -4.43 -29.49
CA THR A 114 5.36 -4.64 -28.09
C THR A 114 4.11 -4.83 -27.25
N ILE A 115 4.12 -5.88 -26.44
CA ILE A 115 3.11 -6.20 -25.44
C ILE A 115 3.69 -5.80 -24.10
N SER A 116 3.04 -4.86 -23.43
CA SER A 116 3.47 -4.31 -22.14
C SER A 116 2.41 -4.58 -21.09
N CYS A 117 2.85 -4.91 -19.88
CA CYS A 117 1.97 -5.14 -18.75
C CYS A 117 2.26 -4.19 -17.58
N TYR A 118 1.18 -3.80 -16.91
CA TYR A 118 1.19 -2.85 -15.80
C TYR A 118 0.26 -3.34 -14.70
N SER A 119 0.65 -3.16 -13.43
CA SER A 119 -0.18 -3.43 -12.28
C SER A 119 0.29 -2.61 -11.07
N ASP A 120 -0.65 -2.18 -10.24
CA ASP A 120 -0.35 -1.56 -8.95
C ASP A 120 -0.11 -2.66 -7.91
N GLY A 121 0.99 -2.60 -7.14
CA GLY A 121 1.19 -3.53 -6.03
C GLY A 121 2.32 -3.10 -5.12
N LEU A 122 2.23 -3.46 -3.84
CA LEU A 122 3.34 -3.28 -2.90
C LEU A 122 3.52 -4.53 -2.03
N PRO A 123 4.68 -5.22 -2.05
CA PRO A 123 5.89 -4.92 -2.82
C PRO A 123 5.67 -4.90 -4.34
N GLU A 124 6.58 -4.23 -5.06
CA GLU A 124 6.57 -4.10 -6.52
C GLU A 124 6.30 -5.46 -7.19
N PRO A 125 5.30 -5.57 -8.09
CA PRO A 125 4.97 -6.84 -8.72
C PRO A 125 6.07 -7.35 -9.66
N SER A 126 6.18 -8.67 -9.75
CA SER A 126 6.84 -9.38 -10.84
C SER A 126 5.81 -9.82 -11.89
N TYR A 127 6.25 -10.08 -13.11
CA TYR A 127 5.36 -10.22 -14.26
C TYR A 127 5.64 -11.50 -15.04
N THR A 128 4.61 -11.99 -15.70
CA THR A 128 4.69 -13.10 -16.63
C THR A 128 3.67 -12.88 -17.73
N ILE A 129 4.09 -13.01 -18.98
CA ILE A 129 3.18 -12.96 -20.13
C ILE A 129 3.13 -14.35 -20.75
N MET A 130 1.91 -14.86 -20.90
CA MET A 130 1.61 -16.13 -21.55
C MET A 130 0.85 -15.91 -22.85
N HIS A 131 1.06 -16.78 -23.82
CA HIS A 131 0.30 -16.85 -25.06
C HIS A 131 -0.56 -18.12 -25.06
N ASN A 132 -1.87 -17.95 -25.29
CA ASN A 132 -2.89 -19.00 -25.29
C ASN A 132 -2.81 -19.90 -24.04
N ASP A 133 -2.69 -19.27 -22.87
CA ASP A 133 -2.70 -19.86 -21.51
C ASP A 133 -1.67 -20.98 -21.23
N SER A 134 -0.76 -21.25 -22.16
CA SER A 134 0.12 -22.43 -22.08
C SER A 134 1.58 -22.10 -22.38
N LYS A 135 1.83 -21.17 -23.29
CA LYS A 135 3.19 -20.81 -23.69
C LYS A 135 3.65 -19.58 -22.92
N LEU A 136 4.63 -19.76 -22.04
CA LEU A 136 5.38 -18.65 -21.46
C LEU A 136 6.16 -17.93 -22.57
N VAL A 137 5.87 -16.65 -22.81
CA VAL A 137 6.61 -15.84 -23.80
C VAL A 137 7.66 -14.96 -23.15
N THR A 138 7.41 -14.49 -21.92
CA THR A 138 8.41 -13.77 -21.12
C THR A 138 8.06 -13.83 -19.63
N ALA A 139 9.09 -13.75 -18.78
CA ALA A 139 8.97 -13.52 -17.34
C ALA A 139 9.28 -12.05 -16.98
N ASP A 140 9.01 -11.14 -17.91
CA ASP A 140 9.25 -9.71 -17.80
C ASP A 140 7.96 -8.91 -18.06
N LYS A 141 7.99 -7.61 -17.78
CA LYS A 141 6.90 -6.64 -18.00
C LYS A 141 6.57 -6.45 -19.49
N THR A 142 7.53 -6.71 -20.37
CA THR A 142 7.40 -6.45 -21.81
C THR A 142 7.84 -7.64 -22.65
N TYR A 143 7.17 -7.80 -23.79
CA TYR A 143 7.51 -8.78 -24.83
C TYR A 143 7.38 -8.13 -26.20
N THR A 144 8.46 -8.12 -26.97
CA THR A 144 8.49 -7.52 -28.32
C THR A 144 8.58 -8.61 -29.38
N ILE A 145 7.65 -8.57 -30.34
CA ILE A 145 7.66 -9.39 -31.54
C ILE A 145 8.14 -8.50 -32.68
N SER A 146 9.38 -8.66 -33.12
CA SER A 146 9.98 -7.77 -34.11
C SER A 146 9.46 -7.95 -35.54
N LYS A 147 8.88 -9.12 -35.84
CA LYS A 147 8.30 -9.46 -37.14
C LYS A 147 7.06 -10.33 -36.96
N VAL A 148 5.90 -9.68 -36.84
CA VAL A 148 4.61 -10.34 -36.56
C VAL A 148 4.24 -11.33 -37.66
N GLN A 149 3.77 -12.51 -37.26
CA GLN A 149 3.22 -13.55 -38.13
C GLN A 149 1.79 -13.90 -37.71
N TRP A 150 1.03 -14.55 -38.60
CA TRP A 150 -0.32 -15.04 -38.28
C TRP A 150 -0.36 -16.00 -37.09
N SER A 151 0.72 -16.73 -36.81
CA SER A 151 0.86 -17.61 -35.64
C SER A 151 1.00 -16.87 -34.32
N ASP A 152 1.33 -15.57 -34.34
CA ASP A 152 1.42 -14.74 -33.15
C ASP A 152 0.05 -14.23 -32.69
N ALA A 153 -0.99 -14.37 -33.53
CA ALA A 153 -2.36 -14.10 -33.16
C ALA A 153 -2.79 -14.98 -31.97
N GLY A 154 -3.68 -14.45 -31.14
CA GLY A 154 -4.23 -15.17 -30.00
C GLY A 154 -4.32 -14.34 -28.73
N THR A 155 -4.62 -15.01 -27.63
CA THR A 155 -4.81 -14.37 -26.33
C THR A 155 -3.50 -14.30 -25.57
N TYR A 156 -3.08 -13.09 -25.25
CA TYR A 156 -1.97 -12.81 -24.34
C TYR A 156 -2.54 -12.55 -22.94
N ASN A 157 -2.07 -13.33 -21.98
CA ASN A 157 -2.42 -13.21 -20.58
C ASN A 157 -1.22 -12.64 -19.83
N CYS A 158 -1.38 -11.45 -19.26
CA CYS A 158 -0.41 -10.94 -18.30
C CYS A 158 -0.83 -11.29 -16.88
N ILE A 159 0.10 -11.85 -16.13
CA ILE A 159 -0.02 -12.15 -14.70
C ILE A 159 0.98 -11.30 -13.93
N ALA A 160 0.48 -10.42 -13.05
CA ALA A 160 1.27 -9.65 -12.11
C ALA A 160 1.16 -10.29 -10.72
N TRP A 161 2.28 -10.49 -10.01
CA TRP A 161 2.29 -11.18 -8.73
C TRP A 161 3.31 -10.60 -7.74
N ASN A 162 3.00 -10.68 -6.46
CA ASN A 162 3.93 -10.43 -5.36
C ASN A 162 3.65 -11.42 -4.22
N LYS A 163 4.34 -11.27 -3.08
CA LYS A 163 4.19 -12.18 -1.91
C LYS A 163 2.78 -12.20 -1.29
N LEU A 164 1.90 -11.26 -1.62
CA LEU A 164 0.53 -11.16 -1.10
C LEU A 164 -0.51 -11.77 -2.05
N GLY A 165 -0.13 -12.08 -3.30
CA GLY A 165 -1.04 -12.67 -4.28
C GLY A 165 -0.74 -12.21 -5.70
N ASN A 166 -1.72 -12.37 -6.58
CA ASN A 166 -1.64 -12.02 -8.00
C ASN A 166 -2.94 -11.38 -8.50
N ASP A 167 -2.82 -10.76 -9.67
CA ASP A 167 -3.89 -10.28 -10.52
C ASP A 167 -3.48 -10.47 -11.99
N SER A 168 -4.45 -10.58 -12.89
CA SER A 168 -4.18 -10.93 -14.29
C SER A 168 -5.12 -10.26 -15.27
N LYS A 169 -4.63 -9.99 -16.49
CA LYS A 169 -5.43 -9.42 -17.58
C LYS A 169 -5.12 -10.06 -18.91
N ASN A 170 -6.19 -10.38 -19.64
CA ASN A 170 -6.11 -10.94 -20.99
C ASN A 170 -6.35 -9.88 -22.05
N TYR A 171 -5.68 -10.03 -23.19
CA TYR A 171 -5.93 -9.29 -24.41
C TYR A 171 -5.75 -10.19 -25.63
N THR A 172 -6.68 -10.12 -26.58
CA THR A 172 -6.61 -10.91 -27.82
C THR A 172 -6.05 -10.06 -28.95
N MET A 173 -4.85 -10.42 -29.40
CA MET A 173 -4.16 -9.76 -30.52
C MET A 173 -4.53 -10.43 -31.83
N ASN A 174 -4.97 -9.63 -32.80
CA ASN A 174 -5.22 -10.04 -34.18
C ASN A 174 -4.34 -9.16 -35.11
N PRO A 175 -3.37 -9.75 -35.82
CA PRO A 175 -2.48 -9.07 -36.78
C PRO A 175 -3.12 -8.62 -38.10
#